data_AF-A0A537T3Z4-F1
#
_entry.id   AF-A0A537T3Z4-F1
#
_cell.length_a   1.000
_cell.length_b   1.000
_cell.length_c   1.000
_cell.angle_alpha   90.00
_cell.angle_beta   90.00
_cell.angle_gamma   90.00
#
_symmetry.space_group_name_H-M   'P 1'
#
loop_
_entity.id
_entity.type
_entity.pdbx_description
1 polymer ?
#
loop_
_entity_poly.entity_id
_entity_poly.type
_entity_poly.pdbx_seq_one_letter_code
_entity_poly.pdbx_strand_id
1 'polypeptide(L)'
;MNPPSRIVAPERRSEDAPDTALRPQLLSVFVGQAQARANLSVFIEAARKRGEALDHVLFVGPPGLGKTTLAQIVARELGVGFRATSGPVIAKAGDLAALLTNLEERDVLFIDEIHRLSPAVE
;
A
#
# COMPACT_ATOMS: atom_id res chain seq x y z
N MET A 1 43.19 -27.84 -6.55
CA MET A 1 42.76 -27.71 -5.15
C MET A 1 41.88 -26.47 -5.06
N ASN A 2 40.58 -26.63 -4.83
CA ASN A 2 39.72 -25.49 -4.51
C ASN A 2 40.02 -25.03 -3.08
N PRO A 3 40.15 -23.73 -2.81
CA PRO A 3 40.37 -23.23 -1.46
C PRO A 3 39.16 -23.58 -0.56
N PRO A 4 39.37 -23.82 0.74
CA PRO A 4 38.29 -24.15 1.65
C PRO A 4 37.28 -23.00 1.73
N SER A 5 36.00 -23.31 1.63
CA SER A 5 34.89 -22.36 1.75
C SER A 5 34.98 -21.61 3.07
N ARG A 6 35.10 -20.29 3.01
CA ARG A 6 35.15 -19.41 4.19
C ARG A 6 33.81 -19.47 4.93
N ILE A 7 33.84 -19.81 6.21
CA ILE A 7 32.66 -19.94 7.09
C ILE A 7 31.89 -18.60 7.24
N VAL A 8 32.54 -17.47 6.96
CA VAL A 8 31.97 -16.11 7.08
C VAL A 8 31.93 -15.40 5.73
N ALA A 9 31.57 -16.12 4.67
CA ALA A 9 31.24 -15.50 3.39
C ALA A 9 29.83 -14.87 3.47
N PRO A 10 29.58 -13.67 2.90
CA PRO A 10 28.27 -13.04 2.87
C PRO A 10 27.40 -13.70 1.78
N GLU A 11 27.20 -15.00 1.89
CA GLU A 11 26.27 -15.73 1.03
C GLU A 11 24.85 -15.40 1.50
N ARG A 12 24.03 -14.83 0.61
CA ARG A 12 22.62 -14.54 0.88
C ARG A 12 21.93 -15.83 1.29
N ARG A 13 21.43 -15.89 2.51
CA ARG A 13 20.65 -17.02 3.03
C ARG A 13 19.18 -16.80 2.72
N SER A 14 18.38 -17.87 2.75
CA SER A 14 16.92 -17.78 2.60
C SER A 14 16.26 -16.88 3.65
N GLU A 15 16.92 -16.70 4.80
CA GLU A 15 16.54 -15.81 5.90
C GLU A 15 16.80 -14.32 5.60
N ASP A 16 17.63 -13.99 4.61
CA ASP A 16 17.87 -12.62 4.14
C ASP A 16 16.84 -12.17 3.08
N ALA A 17 15.72 -12.90 2.95
CA ALA A 17 14.65 -12.56 2.03
C ALA A 17 14.09 -11.16 2.38
N PRO A 18 13.79 -10.32 1.37
CA PRO A 18 13.30 -8.97 1.62
C PRO A 18 12.02 -8.98 2.46
N ASP A 19 11.91 -7.99 3.35
CA ASP A 19 10.79 -7.74 4.28
C ASP A 19 9.39 -7.82 3.64
N THR A 20 9.31 -7.71 2.30
CA THR A 20 8.10 -7.92 1.50
C THR A 20 7.44 -9.27 1.75
N ALA A 21 8.22 -10.33 2.04
CA ALA A 21 7.70 -11.66 2.34
C ALA A 21 6.91 -11.72 3.67
N LEU A 22 7.13 -10.77 4.58
CA LEU A 22 6.48 -10.71 5.89
C LEU A 22 5.22 -9.84 5.91
N ARG A 23 4.98 -9.03 4.87
CA ARG A 23 3.81 -8.16 4.82
C ARG A 23 2.55 -8.95 4.46
N PRO A 24 1.48 -8.87 5.27
CA PRO A 24 0.22 -9.55 4.97
C PRO A 24 -0.33 -9.08 3.62
N GLN A 25 -0.79 -10.05 2.83
CA GLN A 25 -1.31 -9.82 1.47
C GLN A 25 -2.84 -9.82 1.41
N LEU A 26 -3.50 -10.33 2.44
CA LEU A 26 -4.95 -10.44 2.54
C LEU A 26 -5.42 -9.78 3.83
N LEU A 27 -6.64 -9.26 3.81
CA LEU A 27 -7.21 -8.61 4.99
C LEU A 27 -7.41 -9.60 6.15
N SER A 28 -7.70 -10.86 5.82
CA SER A 28 -7.90 -11.97 6.76
C SER A 28 -6.65 -12.29 7.60
N VAL A 29 -5.45 -12.10 7.04
CA VAL A 29 -4.17 -12.39 7.70
C VAL A 29 -3.51 -11.15 8.31
N PHE A 30 -4.09 -9.96 8.13
CA PHE A 30 -3.63 -8.76 8.81
C PHE A 30 -3.98 -8.83 10.30
N VAL A 31 -2.97 -8.84 11.18
CA VAL A 31 -3.17 -9.02 12.63
C VAL A 31 -3.48 -7.67 13.31
N GLY A 32 -4.41 -7.68 14.26
CA GLY A 32 -4.83 -6.48 15.00
C GLY A 32 -5.90 -5.66 14.27
N GLN A 33 -6.17 -4.43 14.72
CA GLN A 33 -7.10 -3.48 14.06
C GLN A 33 -8.47 -4.09 13.68
N ALA A 34 -9.07 -4.92 14.55
CA ALA A 34 -10.24 -5.74 14.22
C ALA A 34 -11.44 -4.93 13.70
N GLN A 35 -11.71 -3.77 14.30
CA GLN A 35 -12.79 -2.88 13.86
C GLN A 35 -12.52 -2.30 12.46
N ALA A 36 -11.30 -1.83 12.21
CA ALA A 36 -10.93 -1.30 10.89
C ALA A 36 -11.01 -2.39 9.82
N ARG A 37 -10.52 -3.60 10.11
CA ARG A 37 -10.63 -4.76 9.21
C ARG A 37 -12.09 -5.11 8.89
N ALA A 38 -12.95 -5.18 9.90
CA ALA A 38 -14.37 -5.49 9.70
C ALA A 38 -15.05 -4.45 8.79
N ASN A 39 -14.81 -3.17 9.04
CA ASN A 39 -15.36 -2.09 8.22
C ASN A 39 -14.85 -2.17 6.77
N LEU A 40 -13.53 -2.31 6.58
CA LEU A 40 -12.93 -2.40 5.25
C LEU A 40 -13.48 -3.59 4.46
N SER A 41 -13.67 -4.74 5.11
CA SER A 41 -14.22 -5.94 4.46
C SER A 41 -15.60 -5.66 3.86
N VAL A 42 -16.47 -4.98 4.61
CA VAL A 42 -17.82 -4.63 4.13
C VAL A 42 -17.75 -3.72 2.91
N PHE A 43 -16.91 -2.68 2.93
CA PHE A 43 -16.79 -1.75 1.81
C PHE A 43 -16.18 -2.40 0.56
N ILE A 44 -15.12 -3.21 0.75
CA ILE A 44 -14.48 -3.96 -0.34
C ILE A 44 -15.48 -4.92 -1.00
N GLU A 45 -16.20 -5.72 -0.20
CA GLU A 45 -17.21 -6.64 -0.73
C GLU A 45 -18.33 -5.91 -1.47
N ALA A 46 -18.79 -4.78 -0.94
CA ALA A 46 -19.84 -3.98 -1.56
C ALA A 46 -19.38 -3.40 -2.91
N ALA A 47 -18.18 -2.82 -2.97
CA ALA A 47 -17.60 -2.29 -4.21
C ALA A 47 -17.41 -3.40 -5.26
N ARG A 48 -16.89 -4.57 -4.86
CA ARG A 48 -16.73 -5.74 -5.74
C ARG A 48 -18.06 -6.23 -6.30
N LYS A 49 -19.09 -6.34 -5.47
CA LYS A 49 -20.43 -6.78 -5.90
C LYS A 49 -21.07 -5.84 -6.91
N ARG A 50 -20.82 -4.52 -6.79
CA ARG A 50 -21.31 -3.51 -7.73
C ARG A 50 -20.42 -3.35 -8.96
N GLY A 51 -19.18 -3.82 -8.90
CA GLY A 51 -18.18 -3.59 -9.96
C GLY A 51 -17.69 -2.15 -10.02
N GLU A 52 -17.84 -1.39 -8.94
CA GLU A 52 -17.51 0.03 -8.84
C GLU A 52 -16.18 0.26 -8.10
N ALA A 53 -15.67 1.49 -8.16
CA ALA A 53 -14.57 1.90 -7.31
C ALA A 53 -14.99 1.88 -5.83
N LEU A 54 -14.03 1.59 -4.95
CA LEU A 54 -14.21 1.82 -3.52
C LEU A 54 -14.25 3.34 -3.26
N ASP A 55 -15.11 3.77 -2.34
CA ASP A 55 -15.09 5.15 -1.85
C ASP A 55 -13.73 5.50 -1.26
N HIS A 56 -13.40 6.80 -1.24
CA HIS A 56 -12.12 7.27 -0.71
C HIS A 56 -11.98 6.96 0.79
N VAL A 57 -10.81 6.42 1.17
CA VAL A 57 -10.51 5.99 2.54
C VAL A 57 -9.36 6.82 3.10
N LEU A 58 -9.54 7.33 4.33
CA LEU A 58 -8.49 8.00 5.09
C LEU A 58 -8.01 7.09 6.23
N PHE A 59 -6.73 6.70 6.20
CA PHE A 59 -6.08 5.99 7.31
C PHE A 59 -5.33 6.98 8.21
N VAL A 60 -5.75 7.08 9.47
CA VAL A 60 -5.09 7.93 10.48
C VAL A 60 -4.48 7.06 11.56
N GLY A 61 -3.22 7.33 11.91
CA GLY A 61 -2.55 6.68 13.03
C GLY A 61 -1.04 6.85 13.00
N PRO A 62 -0.35 6.53 14.12
CA PRO A 62 1.11 6.52 14.20
C PRO A 62 1.82 5.75 13.07
N PRO A 63 3.11 6.05 12.78
CA PRO A 63 3.91 5.25 11.86
C PRO A 63 4.01 3.80 12.35
N GLY A 64 4.17 2.84 11.42
CA GLY A 64 4.35 1.42 11.74
C GLY A 64 3.07 0.61 11.98
N LEU A 65 1.88 1.22 11.98
CA LEU A 65 0.60 0.50 12.18
C LEU A 65 0.03 -0.18 10.93
N GLY A 66 0.80 -0.27 9.85
CA GLY A 66 0.39 -0.99 8.64
C GLY A 66 -0.57 -0.24 7.71
N LYS A 67 -0.63 1.10 7.74
CA LYS A 67 -1.46 1.92 6.83
C LYS A 67 -1.17 1.63 5.35
N THR A 68 0.10 1.67 4.96
CA THR A 68 0.55 1.34 3.60
C THR A 68 0.19 -0.09 3.23
N THR A 69 0.35 -1.02 4.17
CA THR A 69 -0.01 -2.43 3.98
C THR A 69 -1.50 -2.61 3.76
N LEU A 70 -2.36 -1.92 4.53
CA LEU A 70 -3.81 -1.94 4.35
C LEU A 70 -4.21 -1.39 2.98
N ALA A 71 -3.60 -0.29 2.52
CA ALA A 71 -3.88 0.25 1.19
C ALA A 71 -3.51 -0.73 0.06
N GLN A 72 -2.39 -1.43 0.19
CA GLN A 72 -1.99 -2.48 -0.76
C GLN A 72 -2.96 -3.69 -0.73
N ILE A 73 -3.39 -4.10 0.45
CA ILE A 73 -4.39 -5.16 0.63
C ILE A 73 -5.71 -4.76 -0.06
N VAL A 74 -6.18 -3.51 0.12
CA VAL A 74 -7.41 -3.03 -0.53
C VAL A 74 -7.33 -3.18 -2.05
N ALA A 75 -6.27 -2.71 -2.69
CA ALA A 75 -6.10 -2.83 -4.14
C ALA A 75 -6.09 -4.29 -4.60
N ARG A 76 -5.39 -5.16 -3.85
CA ARG A 76 -5.31 -6.60 -4.13
C ARG A 76 -6.66 -7.30 -4.00
N GLU A 77 -7.42 -7.01 -2.95
CA GLU A 77 -8.75 -7.60 -2.71
C GLU A 77 -9.77 -7.13 -3.77
N LEU A 78 -9.64 -5.89 -4.25
CA LEU A 78 -10.43 -5.34 -5.35
C LEU A 78 -9.98 -5.87 -6.73
N GLY A 79 -8.75 -6.38 -6.85
CA GLY A 79 -8.19 -6.86 -8.11
C GLY A 79 -7.85 -5.74 -9.10
N VAL A 80 -7.46 -4.57 -8.59
CA VAL A 80 -7.17 -3.36 -9.37
C VAL A 80 -5.71 -2.91 -9.20
N GLY A 81 -5.25 -1.97 -10.02
CA GLY A 81 -3.91 -1.42 -9.92
C GLY A 81 -3.69 -0.63 -8.63
N PHE A 82 -2.42 -0.58 -8.21
CA PHE A 82 -1.99 0.16 -7.03
C PHE A 82 -0.90 1.16 -7.43
N ARG A 83 -1.15 2.44 -7.17
CA ARG A 83 -0.22 3.54 -7.40
C ARG A 83 0.05 4.22 -6.06
N ALA A 84 1.32 4.36 -5.69
CA ALA A 84 1.71 5.00 -4.44
C ALA A 84 2.52 6.27 -4.71
N THR A 85 2.29 7.27 -3.89
CA THR A 85 3.05 8.52 -3.81
C THR A 85 3.03 9.01 -2.36
N SER A 86 3.63 10.16 -2.09
CA SER A 86 3.52 10.83 -0.79
C SER A 86 3.21 12.31 -0.95
N GLY A 87 2.55 12.90 0.05
CA GLY A 87 2.23 14.32 0.09
C GLY A 87 3.43 15.22 -0.23
N PRO A 88 4.62 15.01 0.40
CA PRO A 88 5.80 15.82 0.13
C PRO A 88 6.35 15.73 -1.30
N VAL A 89 6.05 14.66 -2.04
CA VAL A 89 6.48 14.49 -3.43
C VAL A 89 5.62 15.32 -4.39
N ILE A 90 4.39 15.64 -4.00
CA ILE A 90 3.45 16.43 -4.80
C ILE A 90 3.64 17.91 -4.45
N ALA A 91 4.36 18.64 -5.30
CA ALA A 91 4.74 20.03 -5.01
C ALA A 91 3.75 21.05 -5.59
N LYS A 92 3.10 20.73 -6.71
CA LYS A 92 2.18 21.62 -7.44
C LYS A 92 0.99 20.84 -8.01
N ALA A 93 -0.12 21.53 -8.26
CA ALA A 93 -1.36 20.92 -8.77
C ALA A 93 -1.15 20.08 -10.05
N GLY A 94 -0.20 20.48 -10.90
CA GLY A 94 0.16 19.73 -12.11
C GLY A 94 0.70 18.32 -11.85
N ASP A 95 1.37 18.09 -10.72
CA ASP A 95 1.92 16.78 -10.37
C ASP A 95 0.79 15.81 -9.99
N LEU A 96 -0.18 16.29 -9.21
CA LEU A 96 -1.38 15.53 -8.88
C LEU A 96 -2.24 15.26 -10.13
N ALA A 97 -2.42 16.28 -10.98
CA ALA A 97 -3.15 16.12 -12.24
C ALA A 97 -2.51 15.04 -13.12
N ALA A 98 -1.18 15.03 -13.26
CA ALA A 98 -0.46 14.02 -14.02
C ALA A 98 -0.61 12.60 -13.44
N LEU A 99 -0.63 12.47 -12.10
CA LEU A 99 -0.91 11.18 -11.46
C LEU A 99 -2.33 10.70 -11.78
N LEU A 100 -3.34 11.56 -11.63
CA LEU A 100 -4.74 11.24 -11.88
C LEU A 100 -4.99 10.86 -13.35
N THR A 101 -4.35 11.53 -14.30
CA THR A 101 -4.50 11.21 -15.74
C THR A 101 -3.91 9.85 -16.14
N ASN A 102 -3.02 9.28 -15.32
CA ASN A 102 -2.36 8.01 -15.58
C ASN A 102 -3.00 6.83 -14.80
N LEU A 103 -4.09 7.07 -14.06
CA LEU A 103 -4.81 6.03 -13.35
C LEU A 103 -5.71 5.25 -14.30
N GLU A 104 -5.71 3.92 -14.15
CA GLU A 104 -6.73 3.08 -14.78
C GLU A 104 -8.03 3.12 -13.97
N GLU A 105 -9.11 2.65 -14.59
CA GLU A 105 -10.43 2.65 -13.97
C GLU A 105 -10.42 1.81 -12.67
N ARG A 106 -10.81 2.44 -11.56
CA ARG A 106 -10.87 1.86 -10.20
C ARG A 106 -9.51 1.58 -9.55
N ASP A 107 -8.40 2.06 -10.13
CA ASP A 107 -7.09 1.99 -9.48
C ASP A 107 -7.11 2.65 -8.09
N VAL A 108 -6.32 2.07 -7.17
CA VAL A 108 -6.08 2.66 -5.86
C VAL A 108 -4.87 3.59 -5.95
N LEU A 109 -5.12 4.89 -5.80
CA LEU A 109 -4.08 5.89 -5.54
C LEU A 109 -3.88 6.05 -4.03
N PHE A 110 -2.73 5.61 -3.54
CA PHE A 110 -2.30 5.81 -2.15
C PHE A 110 -1.37 7.01 -2.04
N ILE A 111 -1.73 7.98 -1.21
CA ILE A 111 -0.92 9.15 -0.88
C ILE A 111 -0.51 9.05 0.59
N ASP A 112 0.74 8.62 0.84
CA ASP A 112 1.27 8.62 2.20
C ASP A 112 1.50 10.06 2.69
N GLU A 113 1.39 10.29 3.99
CA GLU A 113 1.56 11.63 4.58
C GLU A 113 0.74 12.71 3.85
N ILE A 114 -0.51 12.40 3.46
CA ILE A 114 -1.38 13.31 2.69
C ILE A 114 -1.57 14.69 3.35
N HIS A 115 -1.46 14.76 4.68
CA HIS A 115 -1.48 16.01 5.46
C HIS A 115 -0.30 16.96 5.18
N ARG A 116 0.71 16.51 4.41
CA ARG A 116 1.86 17.30 3.97
C ARG A 116 1.75 17.77 2.52
N LEU A 117 0.57 17.63 1.90
CA LEU A 117 0.30 18.28 0.62
C LEU A 117 0.43 19.80 0.76
N SER A 118 0.98 20.43 -0.26
CA SER A 118 1.08 21.89 -0.30
C SER A 118 -0.32 22.50 -0.43
N PRO A 119 -0.64 23.61 0.26
CA PRO A 119 -1.91 24.32 0.08
C PRO A 119 -2.16 24.78 -1.36
N ALA A 120 -1.11 24.89 -2.19
CA ALA A 120 -1.23 25.17 -3.63
C ALA A 120 -1.74 23.97 -4.45
N VAL A 121 -1.95 22.81 -3.80
CA VAL A 121 -2.44 21.55 -4.37
C VAL A 121 -3.82 21.19 -3.82
N GLU A 122 -4.19 21.69 -2.64
CA GLU A 122 -5.50 21.50 -1.99
C GLU A 122 -6.68 22.05 -2.81
#